data_AF-A0AAW5XKF5-F1
#
_entry.id   AF-A0AAW5XKF5-F1
#
_cell.length_a   1.000
_cell.length_b   1.000
_cell.length_c   1.000
_cell.angle_alpha   90.00
_cell.angle_beta   90.00
_cell.angle_gamma   90.00
#
_symmetry.space_group_name_H-M   'P 1'
#
loop_
_entity.id
_entity.type
_entity.pdbx_description
1 polymer ?
#
loop_
_entity_poly.entity_id
_entity_poly.type
_entity_poly.pdbx_seq_one_letter_code
_entity_poly.pdbx_strand_id
1 'polypeptide(L)'
;MDKWCEQFPFWSKRTLERIFKKLEDENILIVGNYNKLSFDRTKWYSINYDYLQSVGMHSDKLTGSHSDNVAESDTDKMTGTIPETTQEITHKTTMCKDAAKADDVIKKRKPKKNTYSEEFEQLWSIYPKKRNKPKAYQRYKEALAKHHPHEVILYGVESYANECRQKNTGMEYIKMLEGFLNDERYLEYRRMDAKEEKKVEELTLF
;
A
#
# COMPACT_ATOMS: atom_id res chain seq x y z
N MET A 1 -16.41 -10.41 -1.94
CA MET A 1 -15.42 -10.97 -0.99
C MET A 1 -16.06 -11.35 0.33
N ASP A 2 -17.03 -10.58 0.82
CA ASP A 2 -17.60 -10.80 2.16
C ASP A 2 -18.25 -12.18 2.31
N LYS A 3 -18.99 -12.66 1.29
CA LYS A 3 -19.52 -14.04 1.26
C LYS A 3 -18.46 -15.13 1.43
N TRP A 4 -17.25 -14.92 0.91
CA TRP A 4 -16.16 -15.90 1.05
C TRP A 4 -15.53 -15.84 2.44
N CYS A 5 -15.54 -14.68 3.11
CA CYS A 5 -15.11 -14.57 4.51
C CYS A 5 -16.04 -15.35 5.45
N GLU A 6 -17.32 -15.48 5.14
CA GLU A 6 -18.26 -16.33 5.90
C GLU A 6 -17.88 -17.81 5.81
N GLN A 7 -17.41 -18.27 4.64
CA GLN A 7 -16.99 -19.66 4.42
C GLN A 7 -15.61 -19.98 5.01
N PHE A 8 -14.75 -18.96 5.12
CA PHE A 8 -13.40 -19.09 5.66
C PHE A 8 -13.20 -18.17 6.88
N PRO A 9 -13.86 -18.47 8.02
CA PRO A 9 -13.88 -17.58 9.20
C PRO A 9 -12.51 -17.47 9.89
N PHE A 10 -11.56 -18.34 9.55
CA PHE A 10 -10.19 -18.34 10.08
C PHE A 10 -9.23 -17.45 9.28
N TRP A 11 -9.64 -16.91 8.13
CA TRP A 11 -8.81 -16.00 7.32
C TRP A 11 -9.36 -14.58 7.29
N SER A 12 -8.47 -13.60 7.45
CA SER A 12 -8.83 -12.20 7.25
C SER A 12 -9.20 -11.94 5.77
N LYS A 13 -10.06 -10.94 5.54
CA LYS A 13 -10.43 -10.48 4.18
C LYS A 13 -9.20 -10.18 3.31
N ARG A 14 -8.16 -9.57 3.90
CA ARG A 14 -6.92 -9.23 3.19
C ARG A 14 -6.11 -10.46 2.80
N THR A 15 -6.10 -11.49 3.66
CA THR A 15 -5.45 -12.78 3.37
C THR A 15 -6.17 -13.47 2.21
N LEU A 16 -7.49 -13.50 2.27
CA LEU A 16 -8.33 -14.06 1.22
C LEU A 16 -8.11 -13.34 -0.12
N GLU A 17 -8.13 -12.00 -0.14
CA GLU A 17 -7.83 -11.20 -1.34
C GLU A 17 -6.47 -11.51 -1.95
N ARG A 18 -5.44 -11.69 -1.10
CA ARG A 18 -4.11 -12.07 -1.56
C ARG A 18 -4.08 -13.46 -2.18
N ILE A 19 -4.75 -14.44 -1.57
CA ILE A 19 -4.82 -15.82 -2.06
C ILE A 19 -5.56 -15.86 -3.41
N PHE A 20 -6.73 -15.25 -3.49
CA PHE A 20 -7.50 -15.19 -4.73
C PHE A 20 -6.70 -14.53 -5.84
N LYS A 21 -6.04 -13.39 -5.55
CA LYS A 21 -5.16 -12.75 -6.54
C LYS A 21 -4.06 -13.69 -7.04
N LYS A 22 -3.42 -14.44 -6.15
CA LYS A 22 -2.40 -15.42 -6.55
C LYS A 22 -2.98 -16.51 -7.47
N LEU A 23 -4.18 -17.01 -7.16
CA LEU A 23 -4.86 -18.01 -7.99
C LEU A 23 -5.35 -17.45 -9.34
N GLU A 24 -5.71 -16.15 -9.39
CA GLU A 24 -5.98 -15.43 -10.64
C GLU A 24 -4.70 -15.35 -11.50
N ASP A 25 -3.57 -14.97 -10.89
CA ASP A 25 -2.28 -14.84 -11.57
C ASP A 25 -1.76 -16.19 -12.10
N GLU A 26 -2.02 -17.29 -11.37
CA GLU A 26 -1.70 -18.67 -11.78
C GLU A 26 -2.74 -19.28 -12.74
N ASN A 27 -3.75 -18.50 -13.15
CA ASN A 27 -4.83 -18.90 -14.07
C ASN A 27 -5.65 -20.12 -13.60
N ILE A 28 -5.59 -20.44 -12.30
CA ILE A 28 -6.37 -21.51 -11.65
C ILE A 28 -7.83 -21.08 -11.48
N LEU A 29 -8.05 -19.78 -11.24
CA LEU A 29 -9.39 -19.20 -11.15
C LEU A 29 -9.69 -18.31 -12.36
N ILE A 30 -10.88 -18.48 -12.93
CA ILE A 30 -11.46 -17.60 -13.94
C ILE A 30 -12.27 -16.52 -13.22
N VAL A 31 -12.02 -15.26 -13.55
CA VAL A 31 -12.74 -14.10 -13.00
C VAL A 31 -13.73 -13.56 -14.01
N GLY A 32 -14.99 -13.43 -13.59
CA GLY A 32 -16.05 -12.78 -14.36
C GLY A 32 -16.66 -11.58 -13.63
N ASN A 33 -17.23 -10.66 -14.41
CA ASN A 33 -18.10 -9.60 -13.89
C ASN A 33 -19.50 -9.81 -14.46
N TYR A 34 -20.46 -10.15 -13.59
CA TYR A 34 -21.85 -10.39 -13.96
C TYR A 34 -22.81 -9.37 -13.33
N ASN A 35 -22.28 -8.23 -12.87
CA ASN A 35 -23.09 -7.22 -12.21
C ASN A 35 -23.79 -6.32 -13.24
N LYS A 36 -25.08 -6.05 -13.01
CA LYS A 36 -25.89 -5.18 -13.90
C LYS A 36 -25.58 -3.70 -13.75
N LEU A 37 -25.10 -3.31 -12.57
CA LEU A 37 -24.85 -1.92 -12.20
C LEU A 37 -23.36 -1.64 -12.25
N SER A 38 -22.99 -0.48 -12.81
CA SER A 38 -21.60 -0.08 -13.01
C SER A 38 -20.84 0.22 -11.70
N PHE A 39 -21.56 0.48 -10.61
CA PHE A 39 -20.95 0.74 -9.30
C PHE A 39 -20.67 -0.55 -8.50
N ASP A 40 -21.31 -1.66 -8.86
CA ASP A 40 -21.08 -2.94 -8.19
C ASP A 40 -19.77 -3.56 -8.68
N ARG A 41 -18.80 -3.66 -7.77
CA ARG A 41 -17.45 -4.16 -8.04
C ARG A 41 -17.28 -5.62 -7.63
N THR A 42 -18.38 -6.34 -7.40
CA THR A 42 -18.35 -7.76 -7.03
C THR A 42 -17.73 -8.59 -8.15
N LYS A 43 -16.65 -9.29 -7.84
CA LYS A 43 -16.06 -10.29 -8.72
C LYS A 43 -16.72 -11.65 -8.52
N TRP A 44 -16.93 -12.36 -9.61
CA TRP A 44 -17.43 -13.73 -9.64
C TRP A 44 -16.29 -14.66 -10.06
N TYR A 45 -16.15 -15.79 -9.37
CA TYR A 45 -15.03 -16.71 -9.57
C TYR A 45 -15.54 -18.08 -9.96
N SER A 46 -14.82 -18.74 -10.87
CA SER A 46 -15.01 -20.16 -11.22
C SER A 46 -13.64 -20.84 -11.30
N ILE A 47 -13.62 -22.16 -11.10
CA ILE A 47 -12.40 -22.96 -11.26
C ILE A 47 -12.11 -23.13 -12.76
N ASN A 48 -10.85 -22.96 -13.16
CA ASN A 48 -10.39 -23.26 -14.51
C ASN A 48 -10.11 -24.76 -14.66
N TYR A 49 -11.13 -25.52 -15.04
CA TYR A 49 -11.01 -26.99 -15.19
C TYR A 49 -10.10 -27.40 -16.36
N ASP A 50 -10.09 -26.62 -17.44
CA ASP A 50 -9.23 -26.91 -18.61
C ASP A 50 -7.75 -26.84 -18.23
N TYR A 51 -7.38 -25.79 -17.48
CA TYR A 51 -6.04 -25.65 -16.92
C TYR A 51 -5.70 -26.81 -15.97
N LEU A 52 -6.62 -27.15 -15.05
CA LEU A 52 -6.40 -28.23 -14.09
C LEU A 52 -6.20 -29.59 -14.79
N GLN A 53 -6.95 -29.87 -15.85
CA GLN A 53 -6.79 -31.09 -16.64
C GLN A 53 -5.43 -31.14 -17.35
N SER A 54 -4.96 -30.01 -17.89
CA SER A 54 -3.64 -29.93 -18.52
C SER A 54 -2.49 -30.19 -17.53
N VAL A 55 -2.62 -29.72 -16.29
CA VAL A 55 -1.61 -29.92 -15.25
C VAL A 55 -1.69 -31.31 -14.63
N GLY A 56 -2.90 -31.86 -14.47
CA GLY A 56 -3.14 -33.18 -13.87
C GLY A 56 -2.69 -34.37 -14.72
N MET A 57 -2.55 -34.22 -16.05
CA MET A 57 -2.07 -35.28 -16.94
C MET A 57 -0.58 -35.62 -16.78
N HIS A 58 0.16 -34.93 -15.89
CA HIS A 58 1.58 -35.15 -15.65
C HIS A 58 1.92 -35.92 -14.36
N SER A 59 0.94 -36.32 -13.53
CA SER A 59 1.22 -36.99 -12.24
C SER A 59 1.26 -38.52 -12.27
N ASP A 60 0.79 -39.18 -13.34
CA ASP A 60 0.63 -40.65 -13.40
C ASP A 60 1.87 -41.44 -13.85
N LYS A 61 3.08 -40.90 -13.66
CA LYS A 61 4.33 -41.63 -13.96
C LYS A 61 5.27 -41.80 -12.75
N LEU A 62 4.72 -42.04 -11.55
CA LEU A 62 5.47 -42.61 -10.43
C LEU A 62 4.60 -43.43 -9.47
N THR A 63 3.77 -44.34 -9.99
CA THR A 63 3.25 -45.48 -9.21
C THR A 63 3.44 -46.74 -10.04
N GLY A 64 4.62 -47.35 -9.92
CA GLY A 64 4.94 -48.58 -10.62
C GLY A 64 6.10 -49.29 -9.93
N SER A 65 5.79 -50.06 -8.89
CA SER A 65 6.20 -51.45 -8.71
C SER A 65 6.29 -51.81 -7.23
N HIS A 66 5.32 -52.60 -6.79
CA HIS A 66 5.38 -53.40 -5.58
C HIS A 66 6.55 -54.38 -5.70
N SER A 67 7.55 -54.26 -4.83
CA SER A 67 8.44 -55.35 -4.47
C SER A 67 8.65 -55.24 -2.96
N ASP A 68 8.05 -56.17 -2.24
CA ASP A 68 8.30 -56.38 -0.82
C ASP A 68 9.81 -56.56 -0.62
N ASN A 69 10.41 -55.69 0.20
CA ASN A 69 11.64 -55.99 0.91
C ASN A 69 11.54 -55.34 2.29
N VAL A 70 11.27 -56.21 3.25
CA VAL A 70 11.33 -55.98 4.68
C VAL A 70 12.78 -55.66 5.04
N ALA A 71 13.04 -54.45 5.54
CA ALA A 71 14.29 -54.14 6.22
C ALA A 71 13.98 -53.18 7.37
N GLU A 72 13.83 -53.81 8.51
CA GLU A 72 13.69 -53.28 9.86
C GLU A 72 14.95 -52.48 10.25
N SER A 73 14.78 -51.27 10.79
CA SER A 73 15.82 -50.58 11.55
C SER A 73 15.18 -49.58 12.51
N ASP A 74 15.20 -50.00 13.78
CA ASP A 74 15.60 -49.24 14.97
C ASP A 74 15.03 -47.85 15.26
N THR A 75 14.06 -47.89 16.18
CA THR A 75 13.99 -47.17 17.47
C THR A 75 14.42 -45.69 17.57
N ASP A 76 13.45 -44.95 18.13
CA ASP A 76 13.58 -43.78 19.00
C ASP A 76 14.07 -42.46 18.39
N LYS A 77 13.09 -41.56 18.16
CA LYS A 77 12.91 -40.29 18.90
C LYS A 77 11.96 -39.35 18.16
N MET A 78 10.74 -39.14 18.68
CA MET A 78 10.07 -37.84 18.55
C MET A 78 8.86 -37.71 19.51
N THR A 79 9.12 -37.44 20.79
CA THR A 79 8.14 -36.82 21.68
C THR A 79 8.58 -35.39 21.96
N GLY A 80 8.29 -34.50 21.00
CA GLY A 80 8.34 -33.06 21.20
C GLY A 80 6.92 -32.52 21.18
N THR A 81 6.27 -32.47 22.34
CA THR A 81 4.97 -31.82 22.52
C THR A 81 5.10 -30.35 22.10
N ILE A 82 4.26 -29.91 21.17
CA ILE A 82 4.15 -28.52 20.76
C ILE A 82 3.59 -27.73 21.96
N PRO A 83 4.26 -26.69 22.49
CA PRO A 83 3.67 -25.88 23.54
C PRO A 83 2.49 -25.09 22.97
N GLU A 84 1.35 -25.24 23.62
CA GLU A 84 0.11 -24.50 23.36
C GLU A 84 0.34 -23.00 23.59
N THR A 85 0.53 -22.25 22.50
CA THR A 85 0.47 -20.78 22.53
C THR A 85 -0.93 -20.35 22.13
N THR A 86 -1.83 -20.38 23.11
CA THR A 86 -3.09 -19.67 23.08
C THR A 86 -2.80 -18.20 23.31
N GLN A 87 -2.85 -17.38 22.26
CA GLN A 87 -2.96 -15.93 22.39
C GLN A 87 -4.41 -15.54 22.08
N GLU A 88 -5.17 -15.24 23.13
CA GLU A 88 -6.47 -14.57 23.04
C GLU A 88 -6.27 -13.13 22.53
N ILE A 89 -6.66 -12.86 21.29
CA ILE A 89 -6.70 -11.50 20.76
C ILE A 89 -8.15 -11.01 20.89
N THR A 90 -8.43 -10.27 21.95
CA THR A 90 -9.70 -9.57 22.17
C THR A 90 -9.89 -8.48 21.11
N HIS A 91 -10.89 -8.63 20.24
CA HIS A 91 -11.28 -7.57 19.29
C HIS A 91 -12.41 -6.73 19.91
N LYS A 92 -12.11 -5.47 20.25
CA LYS A 92 -13.15 -4.48 20.61
C LYS A 92 -13.84 -3.98 19.34
N THR A 93 -15.08 -4.42 19.17
CA THR A 93 -16.04 -3.93 18.17
C THR A 93 -16.45 -2.49 18.48
N THR A 94 -16.20 -1.55 17.57
CA THR A 94 -16.89 -0.25 17.54
C THR A 94 -17.60 -0.12 16.19
N MET A 95 -18.92 -0.25 16.25
CA MET A 95 -19.84 -0.05 15.14
C MET A 95 -20.04 1.46 14.90
N CYS A 96 -19.80 1.93 13.67
CA CYS A 96 -20.31 3.21 13.20
C CYS A 96 -21.58 2.97 12.38
N LYS A 97 -22.64 3.68 12.73
CA LYS A 97 -23.99 3.61 12.15
C LYS A 97 -24.06 4.44 10.86
N ASP A 98 -24.67 3.87 9.83
CA ASP A 98 -25.20 4.59 8.66
C ASP A 98 -26.60 5.16 8.97
N ALA A 99 -26.93 6.31 8.36
CA ALA A 99 -28.10 6.47 7.47
C ALA A 99 -28.37 7.95 7.07
N ALA A 100 -28.30 8.21 5.76
CA ALA A 100 -29.18 9.00 4.87
C ALA A 100 -29.68 10.41 5.31
N LYS A 101 -29.71 11.41 4.42
CA LYS A 101 -30.69 11.52 3.32
C LYS A 101 -30.20 12.37 2.14
N ALA A 102 -30.73 12.01 0.96
CA ALA A 102 -30.64 12.70 -0.32
C ALA A 102 -31.63 13.87 -0.41
N ASP A 103 -31.36 14.83 -1.31
CA ASP A 103 -32.36 15.39 -2.21
C ASP A 103 -31.71 15.97 -3.48
N ASP A 104 -32.48 15.85 -4.56
CA ASP A 104 -32.14 16.01 -5.98
C ASP A 104 -32.11 17.49 -6.44
N VAL A 105 -31.50 17.77 -7.60
CA VAL A 105 -31.81 18.84 -8.60
C VAL A 105 -30.58 19.25 -9.44
N ILE A 106 -30.85 19.39 -10.73
CA ILE A 106 -30.01 19.31 -11.92
C ILE A 106 -29.32 20.64 -12.35
N LYS A 107 -28.21 20.49 -13.10
CA LYS A 107 -27.51 21.41 -14.05
C LYS A 107 -26.50 22.43 -13.50
N LYS A 108 -25.21 22.18 -13.80
CA LYS A 108 -24.33 22.96 -14.71
C LYS A 108 -22.96 22.27 -14.78
N ARG A 109 -22.45 22.01 -15.98
CA ARG A 109 -21.12 21.39 -16.21
C ARG A 109 -20.04 22.30 -15.61
N LYS A 110 -19.46 21.89 -14.48
CA LYS A 110 -18.29 22.55 -13.88
C LYS A 110 -17.01 22.00 -14.53
N PRO A 111 -15.97 22.82 -14.76
CA PRO A 111 -14.69 22.36 -15.29
C PRO A 111 -14.12 21.29 -14.35
N LYS A 112 -13.42 20.30 -14.92
CA LYS A 112 -12.85 19.15 -14.20
C LYS A 112 -12.21 19.63 -12.89
N LYS A 113 -12.80 19.28 -11.74
CA LYS A 113 -12.15 19.50 -10.45
C LYS A 113 -10.83 18.72 -10.49
N ASN A 114 -9.71 19.42 -10.54
CA ASN A 114 -8.43 18.83 -10.21
C ASN A 114 -8.60 18.13 -8.86
N THR A 115 -8.26 16.84 -8.78
CA THR A 115 -8.36 16.03 -7.56
C THR A 115 -7.44 16.54 -6.44
N TYR A 116 -6.57 17.51 -6.75
CA TYR A 116 -5.51 18.03 -5.90
C TYR A 116 -5.58 19.56 -5.84
N SER A 117 -5.14 20.14 -4.71
CA SER A 117 -5.06 21.60 -4.53
C SER A 117 -3.98 22.20 -5.45
N GLU A 118 -4.18 23.42 -5.95
CA GLU A 118 -3.20 24.14 -6.80
C GLU A 118 -1.83 24.24 -6.11
N GLU A 119 -1.83 24.54 -4.81
CA GLU A 119 -0.64 24.54 -3.95
C GLU A 119 0.16 23.24 -3.99
N PHE A 120 -0.54 22.10 -3.98
CA PHE A 120 0.13 20.80 -4.05
C PHE A 120 0.70 20.52 -5.43
N GLU A 121 0.09 21.04 -6.49
CA GLU A 121 0.60 20.87 -7.85
C GLU A 121 1.89 21.66 -8.07
N GLN A 122 2.02 22.83 -7.44
CA GLN A 122 3.27 23.60 -7.41
C GLN A 122 4.41 22.77 -6.79
N LEU A 123 4.20 22.26 -5.57
CA LEU A 123 5.13 21.35 -4.89
C LEU A 123 5.51 20.14 -5.75
N TRP A 124 4.51 19.52 -6.38
CA TRP A 124 4.69 18.35 -7.22
C TRP A 124 5.47 18.64 -8.50
N SER A 125 5.38 19.86 -9.03
CA SER A 125 6.09 20.25 -10.25
C SER A 125 7.59 20.37 -10.01
N ILE A 126 7.99 20.95 -8.87
CA ILE A 126 9.37 21.22 -8.47
C ILE A 126 10.12 19.95 -8.10
N TYR A 127 9.45 19.00 -7.45
CA TYR A 127 10.12 17.81 -6.92
C TYR A 127 10.65 16.90 -8.04
N PRO A 128 11.95 16.54 -8.05
CA PRO A 128 12.57 15.79 -9.15
C PRO A 128 12.03 14.35 -9.29
N LYS A 129 11.59 13.71 -8.20
CA LYS A 129 11.13 12.32 -8.18
C LYS A 129 9.61 12.19 -7.96
N LYS A 130 8.87 11.97 -9.05
CA LYS A 130 7.39 12.03 -9.07
C LYS A 130 6.74 10.64 -8.99
N ARG A 131 6.76 10.01 -7.81
CA ARG A 131 6.11 8.70 -7.56
C ARG A 131 5.07 8.77 -6.43
N ASN A 132 4.00 7.98 -6.52
CA ASN A 132 2.91 7.91 -5.52
C ASN A 132 2.23 9.26 -5.18
N LYS A 133 1.81 10.03 -6.20
CA LYS A 133 1.10 11.32 -6.03
C LYS A 133 -0.06 11.28 -5.00
N PRO A 134 -0.91 10.23 -4.95
CA PRO A 134 -2.01 10.18 -3.96
C PRO A 134 -1.51 10.14 -2.51
N LYS A 135 -0.47 9.37 -2.20
CA LYS A 135 0.09 9.30 -0.84
C LYS A 135 0.83 10.57 -0.48
N ALA A 136 1.58 11.15 -1.42
CA ALA A 136 2.24 12.45 -1.20
C ALA A 136 1.23 13.56 -0.86
N TYR A 137 0.07 13.59 -1.53
CA TYR A 137 -1.00 14.53 -1.20
C TYR A 137 -1.61 14.30 0.19
N GLN A 138 -1.78 13.04 0.58
CA GLN A 138 -2.24 12.71 1.94
C GLN A 138 -1.27 13.25 3.00
N ARG A 139 0.04 13.05 2.82
CA ARG A 139 1.06 13.61 3.72
C ARG A 139 1.10 15.13 3.72
N TYR A 140 0.86 15.77 2.57
CA TYR A 140 0.74 17.22 2.49
C TYR A 140 -0.43 17.76 3.34
N LYS A 141 -1.59 17.09 3.30
CA LYS A 141 -2.72 17.45 4.19
C LYS A 141 -2.39 17.25 5.66
N GLU A 142 -1.69 16.16 6.00
CA GLU A 142 -1.22 15.92 7.38
C GLU A 142 -0.29 17.05 7.84
N ALA A 143 0.64 17.51 7.00
CA ALA A 143 1.53 18.62 7.32
C ALA A 143 0.76 19.95 7.55
N LEU A 144 -0.25 20.24 6.73
CA LEU A 144 -1.15 21.39 6.95
C LEU A 144 -1.93 21.27 8.28
N ALA A 145 -2.38 20.05 8.62
CA ALA A 145 -3.06 19.78 9.89
C ALA A 145 -2.14 19.96 11.10
N LYS A 146 -0.82 19.78 10.94
CA LYS A 146 0.21 20.05 11.96
C LYS A 146 0.60 21.54 12.05
N HIS A 147 -0.16 22.44 11.43
CA HIS A 147 0.11 23.88 11.38
C HIS A 147 1.40 24.26 10.63
N HIS A 148 1.84 23.45 9.67
CA HIS A 148 2.90 23.87 8.74
C HIS A 148 2.25 24.51 7.52
N PRO A 149 2.33 25.85 7.35
CA PRO A 149 1.71 26.52 6.22
C PRO A 149 2.40 26.10 4.91
N HIS A 150 1.65 26.21 3.81
CA HIS A 150 2.11 25.81 2.47
C HIS A 150 3.50 26.38 2.13
N GLU A 151 3.72 27.67 2.40
CA GLU A 151 4.96 28.38 2.11
C GLU A 151 6.20 27.72 2.74
N VAL A 152 6.09 27.23 3.98
CA VAL A 152 7.20 26.59 4.69
C VAL A 152 7.55 25.25 4.04
N ILE A 153 6.53 24.52 3.61
CA ILE A 153 6.71 23.24 2.93
C ILE A 153 7.30 23.45 1.53
N LEU A 154 6.82 24.47 0.81
CA LEU A 154 7.31 24.86 -0.51
C LEU A 154 8.78 25.22 -0.47
N TYR A 155 9.16 26.08 0.48
CA TYR A 155 10.55 26.47 0.69
C TYR A 155 11.47 25.26 0.90
N GLY A 156 11.10 24.35 1.80
CA GLY A 156 11.89 23.13 2.03
C GLY A 156 12.00 22.22 0.80
N VAL A 157 10.94 22.14 -0.01
CA VAL A 157 10.95 21.37 -1.27
C VAL A 157 11.85 22.01 -2.33
N GLU A 158 11.81 23.33 -2.48
CA GLU A 158 12.68 24.08 -3.40
C GLU A 158 14.15 23.93 -3.01
N SER A 159 14.47 24.13 -1.74
CA SER A 159 15.84 23.98 -1.21
C SER A 159 16.35 22.55 -1.40
N TYR A 160 15.53 21.53 -1.12
CA TYR A 160 15.93 20.14 -1.37
C TYR A 160 16.13 19.83 -2.86
N ALA A 161 15.25 20.35 -3.73
CA ALA A 161 15.40 20.17 -5.17
C ALA A 161 16.68 20.86 -5.70
N ASN A 162 17.02 22.04 -5.18
CA ASN A 162 18.28 22.74 -5.46
C ASN A 162 19.49 21.92 -4.98
N GLU A 163 19.45 21.41 -3.75
CA GLU A 163 20.52 20.59 -3.18
C GLU A 163 20.77 19.32 -4.02
N CYS A 164 19.71 18.64 -4.45
CA CYS A 164 19.83 17.46 -5.33
C CYS A 164 20.50 17.82 -6.67
N ARG A 165 20.19 18.99 -7.23
CA ARG A 165 20.83 19.51 -8.45
C ARG A 165 22.31 19.82 -8.24
N GLN A 166 22.65 20.49 -7.14
CA GLN A 166 24.03 20.87 -6.81
C GLN A 166 24.92 19.65 -6.53
N LYS A 167 24.41 18.68 -5.77
CA LYS A 167 25.14 17.45 -5.42
C LYS A 167 25.12 16.39 -6.53
N ASN A 168 24.47 16.69 -7.66
CA ASN A 168 24.26 15.77 -8.78
C ASN A 168 23.82 14.36 -8.31
N THR A 169 22.86 14.33 -7.40
CA THR A 169 22.43 13.08 -6.77
C THR A 169 21.60 12.25 -7.74
N GLY A 170 21.98 10.98 -7.92
CA GLY A 170 21.21 10.02 -8.73
C GLY A 170 19.77 9.85 -8.22
N MET A 171 18.82 9.65 -9.13
CA MET A 171 17.37 9.57 -8.81
C MET A 171 17.03 8.46 -7.79
N GLU A 172 17.87 7.45 -7.68
CA GLU A 172 17.79 6.35 -6.73
C GLU A 172 17.97 6.82 -5.29
N TYR A 173 18.87 7.78 -5.04
CA TYR A 173 19.17 8.32 -3.72
C TYR A 173 18.28 9.51 -3.34
N ILE A 174 17.59 10.11 -4.32
CA ILE A 174 16.58 11.13 -4.05
C ILE A 174 15.40 10.48 -3.31
N LYS A 175 15.07 11.03 -2.14
CA LYS A 175 13.94 10.54 -1.32
C LYS A 175 12.64 10.76 -2.10
N MET A 176 11.58 10.02 -1.76
CA MET A 176 10.26 10.28 -2.33
C MET A 176 9.61 11.46 -1.61
N LEU A 177 8.80 12.26 -2.31
CA LEU A 177 8.11 13.41 -1.72
C LEU A 177 7.24 12.99 -0.51
N GLU A 178 6.58 11.83 -0.58
CA GLU A 178 5.82 11.27 0.54
C GLU A 178 6.68 11.12 1.81
N GLY A 179 7.86 10.49 1.68
CA GLY A 179 8.78 10.30 2.80
C GLY A 179 9.48 11.60 3.24
N PHE A 180 9.66 12.54 2.31
CA PHE A 180 10.19 13.87 2.63
C PHE A 180 9.21 14.66 3.52
N LEU A 181 7.92 14.65 3.18
CA LEU A 181 6.86 15.29 3.96
C LEU A 181 6.59 14.56 5.28
N ASN A 182 6.60 13.23 5.29
CA ASN A 182 6.35 12.44 6.50
C ASN A 182 7.40 12.70 7.59
N ASP A 183 8.66 12.81 7.20
CA ASP A 183 9.76 13.01 8.14
C ASP A 183 9.97 14.51 8.46
N GLU A 184 9.05 15.37 8.03
CA GLU A 184 9.06 16.83 8.27
C GLU A 184 10.37 17.52 7.86
N ARG A 185 11.06 16.94 6.88
CA ARG A 185 12.42 17.37 6.49
C ARG A 185 12.46 18.79 5.95
N TYR A 186 11.34 19.32 5.46
CA TYR A 186 11.21 20.72 5.08
C TYR A 186 11.49 21.70 6.23
N LEU A 187 11.31 21.29 7.49
CA LEU A 187 11.63 22.12 8.66
C LEU A 187 13.13 22.27 8.90
N GLU A 188 13.95 21.31 8.46
CA GLU A 188 15.41 21.37 8.63
C GLU A 188 15.99 22.54 7.86
N TYR A 189 15.56 22.76 6.61
CA TYR A 189 16.04 23.87 5.78
C TYR A 189 15.79 25.24 6.44
N ARG A 190 14.60 25.44 7.01
CA ARG A 190 14.27 26.68 7.72
C ARG A 190 15.12 26.89 8.99
N ARG A 191 15.53 25.80 9.66
CA ARG A 191 16.45 25.87 10.81
C ARG A 191 17.89 26.13 10.38
N MET A 192 18.29 25.68 9.20
CA MET A 192 19.63 25.89 8.65
C MET A 192 19.83 27.36 8.29
N ASP A 193 18.85 28.01 7.65
CA ASP A 193 18.96 29.44 7.31
C ASP A 193 19.05 30.33 8.55
N ALA A 194 18.24 30.06 9.58
CA ALA A 194 18.31 30.78 10.85
C ALA A 194 19.67 30.63 11.56
N LYS A 195 20.43 29.58 11.23
CA LYS A 195 21.79 29.37 11.73
C LYS A 195 22.83 30.07 10.85
N GLU A 196 22.61 30.11 9.54
CA GLU A 196 23.44 30.88 8.61
C GLU A 196 23.31 32.39 8.86
N GLU A 197 22.09 32.91 9.06
CA GLU A 197 21.84 34.31 9.41
C GLU A 197 22.60 34.73 10.67
N LYS A 198 22.49 33.93 11.75
CA LYS A 198 23.25 34.18 12.99
C LYS A 198 24.76 34.17 12.79
N LYS A 199 25.27 33.26 11.95
CA LYS A 199 26.70 33.18 11.64
C LYS A 199 27.18 34.38 10.83
N VAL A 200 26.36 34.87 9.90
CA VAL A 200 26.66 36.06 9.09
C VAL A 200 26.62 37.31 9.98
N GLU A 201 25.60 37.47 10.83
CA GLU A 201 25.51 38.56 11.80
C GLU A 201 26.74 38.61 12.73
N GLU A 202 27.17 37.45 13.25
CA GLU A 202 28.35 37.33 14.09
C GLU A 202 29.65 37.70 13.34
N LEU A 203 29.75 37.39 12.05
CA LEU A 203 30.90 37.76 11.20
C LEU A 203 30.88 39.24 10.78
N THR A 204 29.71 39.87 10.68
CA THR A 204 29.58 41.30 10.35
C THR A 204 29.79 42.23 11.55
N LEU A 205 29.92 41.67 12.76
CA LEU A 205 30.13 42.42 14.01
C LEU A 205 31.62 42.67 14.34
N PHE A 206 32.53 42.23 13.47
CA PHE A 206 33.97 42.45 13.53
C PHE A 206 34.44 43.36 12.39
#